data_AF-A0A0L0FYY2-F1
#
_entry.id   AF-A0A0L0FYY2-F1
#
_cell.length_a   1.000
_cell.length_b   1.000
_cell.length_c   1.000
_cell.angle_alpha   90.00
_cell.angle_beta   90.00
_cell.angle_gamma   90.00
#
_symmetry.space_group_name_H-M   'P 1'
#
loop_
_entity.id
_entity.type
_entity.pdbx_description
1 polymer ?
#
loop_
_entity_poly.entity_id
_entity_poly.type
_entity_poly.pdbx_seq_one_letter_code
_entity_poly.pdbx_strand_id
1 'polypeptide(L)'
;MYRRFLTVLIFYLYICVRSLPENIHLQSLEILRAPDVLLVRFENIMTTDENGGQNDVVCFNVRDVFNEDIVGKIVGAQEVSLTANTKKERYYLSRDDKKLPKSCPASTPSELLVALAPMEIVTLELQVA
;
A
#
# COMPACT_ATOMS: atom_id res chain seq x y z
N MET A 1 -4.54 -12.87 -29.46
CA MET A 1 -3.64 -11.69 -29.51
C MET A 1 -3.51 -10.97 -28.16
N TYR A 2 -3.68 -11.65 -27.01
CA TYR A 2 -3.64 -11.05 -25.65
C TYR A 2 -2.37 -11.36 -24.85
N ARG A 3 -1.54 -12.31 -25.30
CA ARG A 3 -0.38 -12.76 -24.53
C ARG A 3 0.74 -11.72 -24.39
N ARG A 4 0.92 -10.80 -25.36
CA ARG A 4 2.01 -9.80 -25.32
C ARG A 4 1.72 -8.61 -24.40
N PHE A 5 0.46 -8.22 -24.20
CA PHE A 5 0.11 -7.14 -23.28
C PHE A 5 0.24 -7.54 -21.81
N LEU A 6 -0.14 -8.77 -21.47
CA LEU A 6 -0.06 -9.28 -20.10
C LEU A 6 1.40 -9.37 -19.62
N THR A 7 2.34 -9.76 -20.50
CA THR A 7 3.77 -9.87 -20.13
C THR A 7 4.41 -8.51 -19.85
N VAL A 8 4.03 -7.46 -20.59
CA VAL A 8 4.56 -6.10 -20.38
C VAL A 8 4.06 -5.50 -19.07
N LEU A 9 2.79 -5.73 -18.72
CA LEU A 9 2.21 -5.23 -17.46
C LEU A 9 2.84 -5.91 -16.23
N ILE A 10 3.07 -7.22 -16.29
CA ILE A 10 3.72 -7.99 -15.20
C ILE A 10 5.19 -7.58 -15.03
N PHE A 11 5.92 -7.34 -16.13
CA PHE A 11 7.29 -6.83 -16.06
C PHE A 11 7.34 -5.43 -15.43
N TYR A 12 6.42 -4.52 -15.81
CA TYR A 12 6.34 -3.19 -15.19
C TYR A 12 6.05 -3.28 -13.69
N LEU A 13 5.13 -4.15 -13.28
CA LEU A 13 4.79 -4.35 -11.87
C LEU A 13 6.01 -4.78 -11.03
N TYR A 14 6.80 -5.73 -11.55
CA TYR A 14 7.99 -6.25 -10.86
C TYR A 14 9.14 -5.24 -10.80
N ILE A 15 9.20 -4.30 -11.74
CA ILE A 15 10.23 -3.24 -11.78
C ILE A 15 9.87 -2.11 -10.80
N CYS A 16 8.57 -1.83 -10.63
CA CYS A 16 8.08 -0.77 -9.75
C CYS A 16 8.16 -1.08 -8.25
N VAL A 17 8.12 -2.35 -7.85
CA VAL A 17 8.12 -2.77 -6.44
C VAL A 17 9.54 -3.11 -5.98
N ARG A 18 9.99 -2.46 -4.91
CA ARG A 18 11.31 -2.67 -4.31
C ARG A 18 11.29 -3.75 -3.24
N SER A 19 10.40 -3.64 -2.26
CA SER A 19 10.32 -4.57 -1.14
C SER A 19 8.93 -4.54 -0.51
N LEU A 20 8.32 -5.70 -0.29
CA LEU A 20 7.09 -5.84 0.50
C LEU A 20 7.43 -6.51 1.82
N PRO A 21 6.76 -6.15 2.93
CA PRO A 21 6.79 -6.96 4.14
C PRO A 21 6.29 -8.39 3.84
N GLU A 22 6.83 -9.39 4.53
CA GLU A 22 6.61 -10.82 4.25
C GLU A 22 5.12 -11.21 4.17
N ASN A 23 4.30 -10.62 5.04
CA ASN A 23 2.87 -10.94 5.16
C ASN A 23 1.97 -10.01 4.33
N ILE A 24 2.55 -9.07 3.58
CA ILE A 24 1.80 -8.09 2.80
C ILE A 24 1.91 -8.42 1.32
N HIS A 25 0.76 -8.67 0.71
CA HIS A 25 0.63 -8.89 -0.71
C HIS A 25 0.15 -7.62 -1.41
N LEU A 26 0.82 -7.25 -2.51
CA LEU A 26 0.34 -6.21 -3.42
C LEU A 26 -0.70 -6.82 -4.37
N GLN A 27 -1.98 -6.60 -4.06
CA GLN A 27 -3.09 -7.18 -4.80
C GLN A 27 -3.29 -6.52 -6.17
N SER A 28 -3.11 -5.20 -6.25
CA SER A 28 -3.24 -4.45 -7.52
C SER A 28 -2.45 -3.14 -7.49
N LEU A 29 -1.91 -2.75 -8.63
CA LEU A 29 -1.35 -1.43 -8.91
C LEU A 29 -1.89 -0.96 -10.27
N GLU A 30 -2.58 0.16 -10.28
CA GLU A 30 -3.27 0.68 -11.46
C GLU A 30 -3.00 2.19 -11.61
N ILE A 31 -2.98 2.69 -12.84
CA ILE A 31 -2.95 4.13 -13.10
C ILE A 31 -4.40 4.62 -13.12
N LEU A 32 -4.80 5.35 -12.08
CA LEU A 32 -6.19 5.81 -11.94
C LEU A 32 -6.47 7.06 -12.78
N ARG A 33 -5.57 8.04 -12.67
CA ARG A 33 -5.61 9.27 -13.46
C ARG A 33 -4.19 9.60 -13.86
N ALA A 34 -3.91 9.42 -15.15
CA ALA A 34 -2.64 9.83 -15.71
C ALA A 34 -2.51 11.37 -15.68
N PRO A 35 -1.33 11.92 -15.34
CA PRO A 35 -0.08 11.21 -15.00
C PRO A 35 0.11 10.92 -13.50
N ASP A 36 -0.70 11.49 -12.61
CA ASP A 36 -0.23 11.79 -11.25
C ASP A 36 -0.87 10.96 -10.13
N VAL A 37 -1.78 10.03 -10.45
CA VAL A 37 -2.47 9.23 -9.43
C VAL A 37 -2.44 7.74 -9.72
N LEU A 38 -1.84 6.99 -8.81
CA LEU A 38 -1.81 5.52 -8.79
C LEU A 38 -2.85 5.00 -7.79
N LEU A 39 -3.57 3.93 -8.14
CA LEU A 39 -4.44 3.19 -7.24
C LEU A 39 -3.74 1.89 -6.84
N VAL A 40 -3.57 1.69 -5.53
CA VAL A 40 -2.82 0.59 -4.96
C VAL A 40 -3.67 -0.16 -3.95
N ARG A 41 -3.59 -1.49 -3.97
CA ARG A 41 -4.23 -2.35 -2.97
C ARG A 41 -3.22 -3.26 -2.30
N PHE A 42 -3.19 -3.22 -0.97
CA PHE A 42 -2.40 -4.11 -0.14
C PHE A 42 -3.31 -4.99 0.69
N GLU A 43 -2.92 -6.24 0.87
CA GLU A 43 -3.62 -7.24 1.65
C GLU A 43 -2.65 -7.88 2.64
N ASN A 44 -3.07 -8.05 3.90
CA ASN A 44 -2.38 -8.92 4.84
C ASN A 44 -2.93 -10.35 4.68
N ILE A 45 -2.10 -11.27 4.19
CA ILE A 45 -2.53 -12.64 3.83
C ILE A 45 -2.59 -13.60 5.02
N MET A 46 -2.20 -13.15 6.22
CA MET A 46 -2.25 -13.97 7.42
C MET A 46 -3.68 -14.09 7.94
N THR A 47 -4.03 -15.28 8.44
CA THR A 47 -5.26 -15.48 9.22
C THR A 47 -4.98 -15.43 10.72
N THR A 48 -6.00 -15.13 11.53
CA THR A 48 -5.86 -14.97 13.00
C THR A 48 -5.43 -16.23 13.75
N ASP A 49 -5.46 -17.39 13.10
CA ASP A 49 -5.41 -18.68 13.78
C ASP A 49 -4.17 -19.50 13.37
N GLU A 50 -3.36 -19.03 12.42
CA GLU A 50 -2.29 -19.83 11.80
C GLU A 50 -1.00 -19.92 12.63
N ASN A 51 -0.75 -19.04 13.61
CA ASN A 51 0.55 -18.97 14.30
C ASN A 51 0.50 -18.90 15.85
N GLY A 52 -0.58 -19.33 16.50
CA GLY A 52 -0.56 -19.51 17.97
C GLY A 52 -0.36 -18.22 18.78
N GLY A 53 -0.83 -17.07 18.28
CA GLY A 53 -1.02 -15.86 19.10
C GLY A 53 -0.29 -14.59 18.68
N GLN A 54 0.58 -14.61 17.65
CA GLN A 54 1.16 -13.37 17.09
C GLN A 54 0.47 -12.96 15.80
N ASN A 55 -0.73 -12.42 15.99
CA ASN A 55 -1.53 -11.72 14.97
C ASN A 55 -1.06 -10.26 14.89
N ASP A 56 0.21 -10.07 14.60
CA ASP A 56 0.81 -8.75 14.71
C ASP A 56 0.43 -7.92 13.49
N VAL A 57 -0.27 -6.81 13.76
CA VAL A 57 -0.53 -5.77 12.77
C VAL A 57 0.79 -5.40 12.11
N VAL A 58 0.84 -5.48 10.78
CA VAL A 58 2.03 -5.13 10.02
C VAL A 58 1.99 -3.66 9.69
N CYS A 59 3.04 -2.94 10.08
CA CYS A 59 3.19 -1.52 9.79
C CYS A 59 4.33 -1.31 8.81
N PHE A 60 4.10 -0.56 7.74
CA PHE A 60 5.11 -0.29 6.72
C PHE A 60 4.90 1.07 6.07
N ASN A 61 5.99 1.69 5.62
CA ASN A 61 5.93 2.93 4.85
C ASN A 61 5.71 2.60 3.37
N VAL A 62 4.66 3.18 2.77
CA VAL A 62 4.32 2.93 1.36
C VAL A 62 5.45 3.34 0.42
N ARG A 63 6.24 4.36 0.78
CA ARG A 63 7.38 4.79 -0.04
C ARG A 63 8.48 3.74 -0.16
N ASP A 64 8.67 2.93 0.87
CA ASP A 64 9.71 1.90 0.88
C ASP A 64 9.33 0.70 -0.02
N VAL A 65 8.03 0.58 -0.34
CA VAL A 65 7.50 -0.47 -1.21
C VAL A 65 7.83 -0.23 -2.67
N PHE A 66 7.86 1.03 -3.11
CA PHE A 66 8.01 1.37 -4.52
C PHE A 66 9.38 1.96 -4.82
N ASN A 67 9.83 1.74 -6.06
CA ASN A 67 10.96 2.47 -6.60
C ASN A 67 10.47 3.82 -7.17
N GLU A 68 10.63 4.89 -6.39
CA GLU A 68 10.20 6.26 -6.78
C GLU A 68 10.89 6.77 -8.05
N ASP A 69 12.05 6.23 -8.45
CA ASP A 69 12.69 6.58 -9.73
C ASP A 69 11.89 6.07 -10.95
N ILE A 70 10.99 5.10 -10.72
CA ILE A 70 10.16 4.48 -11.76
C ILE A 70 8.72 4.95 -11.65
N VAL A 71 8.14 4.93 -10.44
CA VAL A 71 6.72 5.29 -10.24
C VAL A 71 6.49 6.78 -10.07
N GLY A 72 7.55 7.59 -9.94
CA GLY A 72 7.48 8.99 -9.56
C GLY A 72 7.54 9.17 -8.04
N LYS A 73 7.87 10.38 -7.59
CA LYS A 73 8.01 10.66 -6.16
C LYS A 73 6.65 10.65 -5.49
N ILE A 74 6.44 9.81 -4.48
CA ILE A 74 5.15 9.72 -3.80
C ILE A 74 5.01 10.89 -2.82
N VAL A 75 4.25 11.91 -3.21
CA VAL A 75 4.08 13.15 -2.41
C VAL A 75 2.91 13.07 -1.44
N GLY A 76 1.98 12.14 -1.65
CA GLY A 76 0.84 11.94 -0.79
C GLY A 76 0.15 10.59 -1.01
N ALA A 77 -0.72 10.26 -0.07
CA ALA A 77 -1.59 9.11 -0.18
C ALA A 77 -2.94 9.43 0.46
N GLN A 78 -4.00 8.84 -0.09
CA GLN A 78 -5.37 8.97 0.40
C GLN A 78 -6.02 7.60 0.40
N GLU A 79 -6.50 7.15 1.56
CA GLU A 79 -7.26 5.91 1.64
C GLU A 79 -8.66 6.07 1.03
N VAL A 80 -9.10 5.06 0.32
CA VAL A 80 -10.42 4.99 -0.32
C VAL A 80 -11.11 3.66 0.01
N SER A 81 -12.40 3.56 -0.31
CA SER A 81 -13.11 2.28 -0.27
C SER A 81 -12.46 1.24 -1.17
N LEU A 82 -12.77 -0.04 -0.97
CA LEU A 82 -12.24 -1.14 -1.79
C LEU A 82 -12.48 -0.92 -3.30
N THR A 83 -13.64 -0.33 -3.62
CA THR A 83 -14.07 0.04 -4.99
C THR A 83 -13.58 1.42 -5.44
N ALA A 84 -12.78 2.11 -4.63
CA ALA A 84 -12.23 3.44 -4.90
C ALA A 84 -13.29 4.52 -5.23
N ASN A 85 -14.52 4.36 -4.74
CA ASN A 85 -15.62 5.28 -5.01
C ASN A 85 -15.89 6.28 -3.87
N THR A 86 -15.30 6.04 -2.70
CA THR A 86 -15.52 6.85 -1.49
C THR A 86 -14.18 7.15 -0.85
N LYS A 87 -13.90 8.42 -0.59
CA LYS A 87 -12.73 8.82 0.21
C LYS A 87 -13.01 8.46 1.66
N LYS A 88 -12.11 7.71 2.28
CA LYS A 88 -12.20 7.45 3.72
C LYS A 88 -11.59 8.61 4.48
N GLU A 89 -12.14 8.93 5.65
CA GLU A 89 -11.69 10.04 6.50
C GLU A 89 -10.33 9.80 7.20
N ARG A 90 -9.50 8.90 6.65
CA ARG A 90 -8.19 8.39 7.12
C ARG A 90 -8.28 7.23 8.11
N TYR A 91 -7.92 6.04 7.64
CA TYR A 91 -7.29 5.01 8.44
C TYR A 91 -5.84 4.83 7.95
N TYR A 92 -4.91 4.92 8.91
CA TYR A 92 -3.49 4.60 8.77
C TYR A 92 -2.74 5.31 7.62
N LEU A 93 -2.84 6.64 7.57
CA LEU A 93 -1.94 7.50 6.81
C LEU A 93 -1.71 8.74 7.68
N SER A 94 -0.83 8.62 8.67
CA SER A 94 -0.71 9.66 9.68
C SER A 94 0.62 10.38 9.69
N ARG A 95 0.55 11.68 9.40
CA ARG A 95 1.51 12.69 9.88
C ARG A 95 1.48 12.86 11.41
N ASP A 96 0.46 12.32 12.10
CA ASP A 96 0.25 12.46 13.54
C ASP A 96 0.14 11.10 14.24
N ASP A 97 1.03 10.79 15.17
CA ASP A 97 1.14 9.50 15.91
C ASP A 97 -0.15 8.95 16.57
N LYS A 98 -1.24 9.73 16.64
CA LYS A 98 -2.41 9.47 17.50
C LYS A 98 -3.35 8.34 17.06
N LYS A 99 -3.17 7.74 15.87
CA LYS A 99 -4.08 6.71 15.34
C LYS A 99 -3.41 5.44 14.83
N LEU A 100 -2.09 5.36 14.87
CA LEU A 100 -1.40 4.11 14.56
C LEU A 100 -1.49 3.16 15.77
N PRO A 101 -1.63 1.85 15.55
CA PRO A 101 -1.48 0.86 16.60
C PRO A 101 -0.15 1.07 17.35
N LYS A 102 -0.15 0.85 18.68
CA LYS A 102 1.05 1.03 19.52
C LYS A 102 2.25 0.16 19.08
N SER A 103 1.99 -0.90 18.31
CA SER A 103 3.00 -1.78 17.72
C SER A 103 3.72 -1.16 16.53
N CYS A 104 3.17 -0.14 15.90
CA CYS A 104 3.84 0.57 14.81
C CYS A 104 4.94 1.49 15.34
N PRO A 105 6.04 1.66 14.59
CA PRO A 105 7.03 2.68 14.90
C PRO A 105 6.40 4.07 14.92
N ALA A 106 6.95 4.98 15.73
CA ALA A 106 6.57 6.38 15.74
C ALA A 106 6.76 6.96 14.33
N SER A 107 5.76 7.67 13.81
CA SER A 107 5.80 8.14 12.43
C SER A 107 6.54 9.47 12.36
N THR A 108 7.45 9.60 11.39
CA THR A 108 7.96 10.93 11.04
C THR A 108 6.93 11.66 10.16
N PRO A 109 6.85 13.00 10.16
CA PRO A 109 5.92 13.75 9.30
C PRO A 109 6.09 13.50 7.79
N SER A 110 7.23 12.92 7.41
CA SER A 110 7.57 12.52 6.06
C SER A 110 7.07 11.12 5.68
N GLU A 111 6.73 10.27 6.64
CA GLU A 111 6.34 8.88 6.36
C GLU A 111 4.86 8.75 5.97
N LEU A 112 4.60 7.79 5.08
CA LEU A 112 3.26 7.36 4.70
C LEU A 112 3.06 5.94 5.24
N LEU A 113 3.00 5.83 6.57
CA LEU A 113 2.84 4.54 7.25
C LEU A 113 1.42 4.01 7.08
N VAL A 114 1.33 2.76 6.65
CA VAL A 114 0.12 1.95 6.57
C VAL A 114 0.22 0.84 7.62
N ALA A 115 -0.88 0.54 8.29
CA ALA A 115 -1.01 -0.56 9.23
C ALA A 115 -2.12 -1.50 8.77
N LEU A 116 -1.83 -2.80 8.72
CA LEU A 116 -2.78 -3.84 8.30
C LEU A 116 -2.84 -4.97 9.31
N ALA A 117 -4.00 -5.16 9.92
CA ALA A 117 -4.30 -6.34 10.70
C ALA A 117 -4.48 -7.58 9.78
N PRO A 118 -4.44 -8.81 10.33
CA PRO A 118 -4.69 -10.02 9.56
C PRO A 118 -5.98 -9.93 8.73
N MET A 119 -5.92 -10.38 7.48
CA MET A 119 -6.99 -10.33 6.48
C MET A 119 -7.52 -8.93 6.10
N GLU A 120 -6.90 -7.84 6.57
CA GLU A 120 -7.30 -6.51 6.13
C GLU A 120 -6.77 -6.20 4.72
N ILE A 121 -7.62 -5.53 3.94
CA ILE A 121 -7.29 -4.97 2.65
C ILE A 121 -7.42 -3.45 2.74
N VAL A 122 -6.38 -2.73 2.32
CA VAL A 122 -6.40 -1.28 2.19
C VAL A 122 -6.28 -0.88 0.72
N THR A 123 -7.04 0.13 0.33
CA THR A 123 -6.98 0.72 -1.02
C THR A 123 -6.55 2.18 -0.90
N LEU A 124 -5.50 2.55 -1.63
CA LEU A 124 -4.87 3.87 -1.56
C LEU A 124 -4.80 4.52 -2.94
N GLU A 125 -5.17 5.80 -3.01
CA GLU A 125 -4.77 6.70 -4.09
C GLU A 125 -3.43 7.35 -3.71
N LEU A 126 -2.36 7.01 -4.41
CA LEU A 126 -1.04 7.63 -4.24
C LEU A 126 -0.90 8.79 -5.22
N GLN A 127 -0.53 9.96 -4.71
CA GLN A 127 -0.16 11.11 -5.54
C GLN A 127 1.33 11.05 -5.85
N VAL A 128 1.68 11.06 -7.13
CA VAL A 128 3.07 11.05 -7.62
C VAL A 128 3.42 12.36 -8.33
N ALA A 129 4.68 12.80 -8.21
CA ALA A 129 5.21 14.04 -8.79
C ALA A 129 6.62 13.86 -9.35
#